data_AF-A0A6C0F6P4-F1
#
_entry.id   AF-A0A6C0F6P4-F1
#
_cell.length_a   1.000
_cell.length_b   1.000
_cell.length_c   1.000
_cell.angle_alpha   90.00
_cell.angle_beta   90.00
_cell.angle_gamma   90.00
#
_symmetry.space_group_name_H-M   'P 1'
#
loop_
_entity.id
_entity.type
_entity.pdbx_description
1 polymer ?
#
loop_
_entity_poly.entity_id
_entity_poly.type
_entity_poly.pdbx_seq_one_letter_code
_entity_poly.pdbx_strand_id
1 'polypeptide(L)'
;MSITLSIIKTTPIRNYKREYLNYIAELLSIDPKDYKNKNVLYEKIINTKSHNSCDPITLEDINEIDVSLLIGWIQNNHNYVAKIESMYEIFKSGHTINPFAIDIATGIQQAESGEDYNNKFDLCKITNLKERVCNAAIKLNLEYNIKDECDIPDIVKWRFTIFEAAPNLYCAHIIEYIEKLNSVKAIALFELALYNVIVAYRHSLLHESLTEQSLTFVHTLSQLHNGMQYTQIETNPLHTIHNLLQMWKVVLNENIMELIMDYVDKIISQ
;
A
#
# COMPACT_ATOMS: atom_id res chain seq x y z
N MET A 1 -5.40 -33.04 12.71
CA MET A 1 -4.55 -33.76 11.73
C MET A 1 -3.54 -32.74 11.21
N SER A 2 -2.27 -32.84 11.64
CA SER A 2 -1.23 -31.86 11.27
C SER A 2 -0.67 -32.26 9.91
N ILE A 3 -0.88 -31.44 8.88
CA ILE A 3 -0.36 -31.67 7.52
C ILE A 3 0.88 -30.80 7.37
N THR A 4 2.04 -31.43 7.27
CA THR A 4 3.34 -30.74 7.17
C THR A 4 3.51 -30.14 5.77
N LEU A 5 3.89 -28.85 5.70
CA LEU A 5 4.15 -28.07 4.46
C LEU A 5 5.09 -28.75 3.45
N SER A 6 5.96 -29.66 3.91
CA SER A 6 6.88 -30.41 3.05
C SER A 6 6.17 -31.35 2.06
N ILE A 7 4.94 -31.79 2.36
CA ILE A 7 4.13 -32.65 1.48
C ILE A 7 3.49 -31.84 0.34
N ILE A 8 3.21 -30.55 0.57
CA ILE A 8 2.48 -29.69 -0.36
C ILE A 8 3.34 -29.36 -1.58
N LYS A 9 4.62 -29.03 -1.39
CA LYS A 9 5.50 -28.55 -2.48
C LYS A 9 5.98 -29.60 -3.50
N THR A 10 5.75 -30.90 -3.29
CA THR A 10 6.39 -31.95 -4.13
C THR A 10 5.42 -32.94 -4.78
N THR A 11 4.17 -33.03 -4.29
CA THR A 11 3.21 -34.00 -4.80
C THR A 11 2.17 -33.27 -5.67
N PRO A 12 1.99 -33.65 -6.95
CA PRO A 12 0.95 -33.07 -7.79
C PRO A 12 -0.42 -33.18 -7.13
N ILE A 13 -1.21 -32.10 -7.14
CA ILE A 13 -2.51 -32.03 -6.47
C ILE A 13 -3.46 -33.19 -6.83
N ARG A 14 -3.39 -33.70 -8.06
CA ARG A 14 -4.15 -34.89 -8.52
C ARG A 14 -3.96 -36.11 -7.61
N ASN A 15 -2.82 -36.22 -6.94
CA ASN A 15 -2.46 -37.34 -6.08
C ASN A 15 -2.89 -37.16 -4.62
N TYR A 16 -3.37 -35.97 -4.24
CA TYR A 16 -3.83 -35.70 -2.87
C TYR A 16 -5.01 -36.59 -2.47
N LYS A 17 -5.12 -36.90 -1.17
CA LYS A 17 -6.28 -37.65 -0.66
C LYS A 17 -7.55 -36.79 -0.73
N ARG A 18 -8.72 -37.45 -0.75
CA ARG A 18 -10.03 -36.77 -0.86
C ARG A 18 -10.21 -35.74 0.26
N GLU A 19 -9.79 -36.06 1.48
CA GLU A 19 -9.90 -35.18 2.64
C GLU A 19 -9.12 -33.88 2.46
N TYR A 20 -7.97 -33.93 1.80
CA TYR A 20 -7.17 -32.74 1.53
C TYR A 20 -7.73 -31.93 0.36
N LEU A 21 -8.28 -32.58 -0.67
CA LEU A 21 -9.03 -31.88 -1.71
C LEU A 21 -10.29 -31.20 -1.15
N ASN A 22 -10.99 -31.83 -0.19
CA ASN A 22 -12.12 -31.18 0.50
C ASN A 22 -11.67 -29.88 1.17
N TYR A 23 -10.53 -29.91 1.86
CA TYR A 23 -9.97 -28.72 2.49
C TYR A 23 -9.66 -27.61 1.47
N ILE A 24 -9.01 -27.93 0.34
CA ILE A 24 -8.74 -26.95 -0.72
C ILE A 24 -10.05 -26.42 -1.33
N ALA A 25 -11.03 -27.28 -1.58
CA ALA A 25 -12.33 -26.85 -2.07
C ALA A 25 -13.04 -25.90 -1.11
N GLU A 26 -13.01 -26.18 0.19
CA GLU A 26 -13.55 -25.29 1.22
C GLU A 26 -12.81 -23.93 1.25
N LEU A 27 -11.49 -23.90 1.01
CA LEU A 27 -10.73 -22.65 0.85
C LEU A 27 -11.19 -21.86 -0.38
N LEU A 28 -11.58 -22.52 -1.46
CA LEU A 28 -12.07 -21.88 -2.69
C LEU A 28 -13.59 -21.64 -2.70
N SER A 29 -14.27 -21.79 -1.55
CA SER A 29 -15.73 -21.65 -1.44
C SER A 29 -16.52 -22.63 -2.34
N ILE A 30 -15.98 -23.82 -2.55
CA ILE A 30 -16.61 -24.95 -3.25
C ILE A 30 -17.08 -25.96 -2.21
N ASP A 31 -18.37 -26.32 -2.19
CA ASP A 31 -18.86 -27.38 -1.30
C ASP A 31 -18.39 -28.75 -1.80
N PRO A 32 -17.51 -29.47 -1.07
CA PRO A 32 -17.01 -30.76 -1.51
C PRO A 32 -18.10 -31.82 -1.64
N LYS A 33 -19.23 -31.67 -0.94
CA LYS A 33 -20.34 -32.65 -0.90
C LYS A 33 -21.09 -32.74 -2.22
N ASP A 34 -21.05 -31.68 -3.03
CA ASP A 34 -21.67 -31.66 -4.37
C ASP A 34 -20.97 -32.60 -5.36
N TYR A 35 -19.77 -33.09 -5.01
CA TYR A 35 -18.91 -33.85 -5.90
C TYR A 35 -18.83 -35.33 -5.49
N LYS A 36 -19.40 -36.20 -6.33
CA LYS A 36 -19.54 -37.64 -6.06
C LYS A 36 -18.22 -38.36 -5.85
N ASN A 37 -17.14 -37.94 -6.52
CA ASN A 37 -15.85 -38.59 -6.41
C ASN A 37 -14.68 -37.59 -6.45
N LYS A 38 -13.51 -38.08 -6.06
CA LYS A 38 -12.27 -37.32 -5.96
C LYS A 38 -11.90 -36.62 -7.28
N ASN A 39 -12.05 -37.30 -8.41
CA ASN A 39 -11.64 -36.78 -9.72
C ASN A 39 -12.52 -35.60 -10.14
N VAL A 40 -13.83 -35.68 -9.92
CA VAL A 40 -14.74 -34.57 -10.27
C VAL A 40 -14.48 -33.35 -9.37
N LEU A 41 -14.19 -33.54 -8.07
CA LEU A 41 -13.80 -32.41 -7.23
C LEU A 41 -12.48 -31.80 -7.71
N TYR A 42 -11.48 -32.64 -8.00
CA TYR A 42 -10.19 -32.19 -8.49
C TYR A 42 -10.33 -31.32 -9.75
N GLU A 43 -11.10 -31.79 -10.74
CA GLU A 43 -11.38 -31.03 -11.96
C GLU A 43 -12.09 -29.71 -11.64
N LYS A 44 -13.01 -29.69 -10.67
CA LYS A 44 -13.65 -28.43 -10.26
C LYS A 44 -12.65 -27.45 -9.65
N ILE A 45 -11.77 -27.92 -8.76
CA ILE A 45 -10.76 -27.09 -8.09
C ILE A 45 -9.86 -26.41 -9.12
N ILE A 46 -9.27 -27.17 -10.04
CA ILE A 46 -8.31 -26.62 -11.02
C ILE A 46 -8.96 -25.72 -12.07
N ASN A 47 -10.26 -25.90 -12.34
CA ASN A 47 -11.01 -25.09 -13.30
C ASN A 47 -11.85 -24.00 -12.62
N THR A 48 -11.54 -23.64 -11.38
CA THR A 48 -12.23 -22.56 -10.67
C THR A 48 -11.96 -21.24 -11.37
N LYS A 49 -13.00 -20.63 -11.94
CA LYS A 49 -12.88 -19.30 -12.54
C LYS A 49 -12.92 -18.23 -11.46
N SER A 50 -11.92 -17.37 -11.44
CA SER A 50 -11.91 -16.11 -10.69
C SER A 50 -12.28 -14.94 -11.59
N HIS A 51 -12.79 -13.88 -10.98
CA HIS A 51 -13.03 -12.60 -11.65
C HIS A 51 -11.72 -11.83 -11.82
N ASN A 52 -10.86 -11.83 -10.80
CA ASN A 52 -9.54 -11.23 -10.85
C ASN A 52 -8.53 -12.17 -11.52
N SER A 53 -7.58 -11.57 -12.26
CA SER A 53 -6.51 -12.29 -12.96
C SER A 53 -5.21 -12.37 -12.16
N CYS A 54 -4.98 -11.47 -11.20
CA CYS A 54 -3.76 -11.41 -10.41
C CYS A 54 -4.04 -11.36 -8.90
N ASP A 55 -3.03 -11.71 -8.11
CA ASP A 55 -3.02 -11.52 -6.65
C ASP A 55 -2.98 -10.02 -6.28
N PRO A 56 -3.77 -9.56 -5.30
CA PRO A 56 -3.87 -8.13 -4.99
C PRO A 56 -2.61 -7.52 -4.35
N ILE A 57 -1.70 -8.32 -3.80
CA ILE A 57 -0.45 -7.82 -3.21
C ILE A 57 0.74 -8.19 -4.09
N THR A 58 0.90 -9.46 -4.46
CA THR A 58 2.10 -9.91 -5.18
C THR A 58 2.00 -9.68 -6.69
N LEU A 59 0.82 -9.35 -7.22
CA LEU A 59 0.52 -9.15 -8.65
C LEU A 59 0.83 -10.36 -9.54
N GLU A 60 1.07 -11.53 -8.95
CA GLU A 60 1.28 -12.79 -9.66
C GLU A 60 -0.03 -13.26 -10.30
N ASP A 61 0.04 -13.88 -11.48
CA ASP A 61 -1.14 -14.43 -12.15
C ASP A 61 -1.76 -15.55 -11.27
N ILE A 62 -3.07 -15.48 -11.03
CA ILE A 62 -3.80 -16.46 -10.21
C ILE A 62 -3.63 -17.88 -10.76
N ASN A 63 -3.46 -18.05 -12.08
CA ASN A 63 -3.29 -19.35 -12.72
C ASN A 63 -1.88 -19.95 -12.50
N GLU A 64 -0.90 -19.12 -12.15
CA GLU A 64 0.47 -19.56 -11.85
C GLU A 64 0.65 -19.95 -10.38
N ILE A 65 -0.24 -19.47 -9.51
CA ILE A 65 -0.20 -19.74 -8.08
C ILE A 65 -0.69 -21.15 -7.77
N ASP A 66 0.03 -21.87 -6.90
CA ASP A 66 -0.41 -23.16 -6.38
C ASP A 66 -1.77 -23.03 -5.70
N VAL A 67 -2.75 -23.77 -6.20
CA VAL A 67 -4.14 -23.74 -5.73
C VAL A 67 -4.30 -24.10 -4.24
N SER A 68 -3.34 -24.81 -3.65
CA SER A 68 -3.31 -25.08 -2.20
C SER A 68 -2.99 -23.85 -1.35
N LEU A 69 -2.43 -22.80 -1.96
CA LEU A 69 -2.10 -21.52 -1.35
C LEU A 69 -3.17 -20.45 -1.61
N LEU A 70 -4.22 -20.79 -2.36
CA LEU A 70 -5.29 -19.87 -2.72
C LEU A 70 -6.47 -19.93 -1.73
N ILE A 71 -7.12 -18.79 -1.57
CA ILE A 71 -8.39 -18.64 -0.85
C ILE A 71 -9.37 -17.85 -1.72
N GLY A 72 -10.61 -18.33 -1.76
CA GLY A 72 -11.70 -17.77 -2.55
C GLY A 72 -12.82 -17.19 -1.70
N TRP A 73 -13.50 -16.19 -2.26
CA TRP A 73 -14.70 -15.59 -1.70
C TRP A 73 -15.64 -15.10 -2.80
N ILE A 74 -16.93 -14.97 -2.46
CA ILE A 74 -17.94 -14.39 -3.34
C ILE A 74 -18.34 -13.04 -2.77
N GLN A 75 -18.32 -12.01 -3.61
CA GLN A 75 -18.79 -10.67 -3.26
C GLN A 75 -19.38 -10.01 -4.50
N ASN A 76 -20.53 -9.35 -4.36
CA ASN A 76 -21.21 -8.67 -5.48
C ASN A 76 -21.38 -9.56 -6.73
N ASN A 77 -21.78 -10.81 -6.54
CA ASN A 77 -21.96 -11.84 -7.59
C ASN A 77 -20.70 -12.22 -8.38
N HIS A 78 -19.51 -11.85 -7.88
CA HIS A 78 -18.24 -12.22 -8.47
C HIS A 78 -17.48 -13.16 -7.53
N ASN A 79 -16.80 -14.16 -8.11
CA ASN A 79 -15.92 -15.06 -7.38
C ASN A 79 -14.49 -14.52 -7.47
N TYR A 80 -13.87 -14.23 -6.34
CA TYR A 80 -12.49 -13.74 -6.26
C TYR A 80 -11.60 -14.78 -5.62
N VAL A 81 -10.32 -14.73 -5.97
CA VAL A 81 -9.32 -15.63 -5.44
C VAL A 81 -8.02 -14.86 -5.20
N ALA A 82 -7.32 -15.14 -4.11
CA ALA A 82 -6.00 -14.56 -3.83
C ALA A 82 -5.15 -15.54 -3.02
N LYS A 83 -3.85 -15.28 -2.89
CA LYS A 83 -3.00 -16.02 -1.95
C LYS A 83 -3.50 -15.81 -0.52
N ILE A 84 -3.45 -16.88 0.26
CA ILE A 84 -3.76 -16.87 1.69
C ILE A 84 -2.87 -15.84 2.42
N GLU A 85 -1.59 -15.77 2.06
CA GLU A 85 -0.64 -14.81 2.63
C GLU A 85 -1.04 -13.35 2.36
N SER A 86 -1.36 -13.02 1.11
CA SER A 86 -1.80 -11.68 0.73
C SER A 86 -3.07 -11.27 1.48
N MET A 87 -4.06 -12.17 1.56
CA MET A 87 -5.29 -11.91 2.31
C MET A 87 -5.05 -11.78 3.81
N TYR A 88 -4.10 -12.53 4.37
CA TYR A 88 -3.73 -12.43 5.78
C TYR A 88 -3.16 -11.04 6.09
N GLU A 89 -2.27 -10.53 5.25
CA GLU A 89 -1.71 -9.18 5.39
C GLU A 89 -2.76 -8.08 5.20
N ILE A 90 -3.70 -8.24 4.26
CA ILE A 90 -4.87 -7.35 4.11
C ILE A 90 -5.66 -7.24 5.43
N PHE A 91 -5.98 -8.37 6.05
CA PHE A 91 -6.73 -8.37 7.32
C PHE A 91 -5.92 -7.87 8.51
N LYS A 92 -4.60 -8.10 8.51
CA LYS A 92 -3.69 -7.69 9.58
C LYS A 92 -3.40 -6.18 9.55
N SER A 93 -3.25 -5.61 8.36
CA SER A 93 -3.03 -4.16 8.15
C SER A 93 -4.30 -3.33 8.37
N GLY A 94 -5.48 -3.96 8.36
CA GLY A 94 -6.76 -3.25 8.52
C GLY A 94 -7.29 -2.65 7.22
N HIS A 95 -6.63 -2.87 6.08
CA HIS A 95 -7.08 -2.42 4.77
C HIS A 95 -8.11 -3.38 4.15
N THR A 96 -9.26 -3.53 4.79
CA THR A 96 -10.20 -4.65 4.50
C THR A 96 -11.15 -4.41 3.33
N ILE A 97 -11.02 -3.31 2.59
CA ILE A 97 -11.78 -3.10 1.35
C ILE A 97 -11.26 -4.07 0.28
N ASN A 98 -12.17 -4.72 -0.46
CA ASN A 98 -11.80 -5.58 -1.56
C ASN A 98 -10.90 -4.79 -2.54
N PRO A 99 -9.66 -5.25 -2.80
CA PRO A 99 -8.71 -4.55 -3.67
C PRO A 99 -9.23 -4.33 -5.11
N PHE A 100 -10.13 -5.21 -5.57
CA PHE A 100 -10.75 -5.13 -6.90
C PHE A 100 -12.05 -4.31 -6.90
N ALA A 101 -12.39 -3.63 -5.81
CA ALA A 101 -13.58 -2.78 -5.75
C ALA A 101 -13.53 -1.64 -6.78
N ILE A 102 -12.34 -1.14 -7.10
CA ILE A 102 -12.14 -0.06 -8.08
C ILE A 102 -12.58 -0.44 -9.51
N ASP A 103 -12.59 -1.74 -9.83
CA ASP A 103 -13.02 -2.23 -11.14
C ASP A 103 -14.55 -2.17 -11.30
N ILE A 104 -15.28 -2.03 -10.19
CA ILE A 104 -16.74 -2.14 -10.12
C ILE A 104 -17.39 -0.85 -9.59
N ALA A 105 -16.71 -0.14 -8.70
CA ALA A 105 -17.19 1.06 -8.04
C ALA A 105 -16.28 2.26 -8.28
N THR A 106 -16.90 3.40 -8.51
CA THR A 106 -16.18 4.67 -8.70
C THR A 106 -15.91 5.32 -7.35
N GLY A 107 -14.88 6.17 -7.27
CA GLY A 107 -14.62 6.99 -6.08
C GLY A 107 -15.79 7.91 -5.69
N ILE A 108 -16.67 8.24 -6.65
CA ILE A 108 -17.90 9.02 -6.41
C ILE A 108 -18.83 8.25 -5.46
N GLN A 109 -18.99 6.94 -5.64
CA GLN A 109 -19.87 6.13 -4.78
C GLN A 109 -19.40 6.11 -3.33
N GLN A 110 -18.08 6.09 -3.10
CA GLN A 110 -17.52 6.18 -1.76
C GLN A 110 -17.75 7.56 -1.13
N ALA A 111 -17.64 8.63 -1.93
CA ALA A 111 -17.85 10.01 -1.46
C ALA A 111 -19.33 10.32 -1.15
N GLU A 112 -20.26 9.75 -1.93
CA GLU A 112 -21.70 9.91 -1.72
C GLU A 112 -22.20 9.14 -0.49
N SER A 113 -21.74 7.89 -0.32
CA SER A 113 -22.13 7.04 0.81
C SER A 113 -21.03 6.04 1.17
N GLY A 114 -20.17 6.44 2.10
CA GLY A 114 -19.10 5.58 2.62
C GLY A 114 -19.63 4.33 3.32
N GLU A 115 -20.80 4.42 3.96
CA GLU A 115 -21.42 3.27 4.63
C GLU A 115 -21.88 2.20 3.63
N ASP A 116 -22.58 2.61 2.56
CA ASP A 116 -23.02 1.68 1.51
C ASP A 116 -21.84 1.09 0.75
N TYR A 117 -20.81 1.89 0.51
CA TYR A 117 -19.56 1.42 -0.07
C TYR A 117 -18.93 0.32 0.79
N ASN A 118 -18.79 0.58 2.09
CA ASN A 118 -18.27 -0.42 3.03
C ASN A 118 -19.18 -1.64 3.13
N ASN A 119 -20.51 -1.49 3.11
CA ASN A 119 -21.46 -2.61 3.10
C ASN A 119 -21.25 -3.53 1.89
N LYS A 120 -20.87 -2.96 0.73
CA LYS A 120 -20.66 -3.72 -0.52
C LYS A 120 -19.27 -4.32 -0.65
N PHE A 121 -18.23 -3.62 -0.18
CA PHE A 121 -16.84 -3.95 -0.53
C PHE A 121 -15.96 -4.36 0.64
N ASP A 122 -16.37 -4.14 1.88
CA ASP A 122 -15.59 -4.57 3.05
C ASP A 122 -15.57 -6.12 3.16
N LEU A 123 -14.38 -6.68 3.06
CA LEU A 123 -14.10 -8.11 3.18
C LEU A 123 -14.43 -8.66 4.57
N CYS A 124 -14.46 -7.81 5.61
CA CYS A 124 -14.89 -8.23 6.95
C CYS A 124 -16.38 -8.59 7.01
N LYS A 125 -17.19 -8.10 6.07
CA LYS A 125 -18.62 -8.41 6.00
C LYS A 125 -18.92 -9.73 5.31
N ILE A 126 -17.90 -10.33 4.69
CA ILE A 126 -18.03 -11.65 4.08
C ILE A 126 -17.97 -12.72 5.17
N THR A 127 -19.04 -13.51 5.24
CA THR A 127 -19.22 -14.53 6.28
C THR A 127 -18.00 -15.44 6.40
N ASN A 128 -17.40 -15.45 7.59
CA ASN A 128 -16.27 -16.29 7.99
C ASN A 128 -15.00 -16.15 7.12
N LEU A 129 -14.89 -15.14 6.26
CA LEU A 129 -13.72 -15.01 5.39
C LEU A 129 -12.44 -14.75 6.20
N LYS A 130 -12.46 -13.77 7.10
CA LYS A 130 -11.32 -13.44 7.96
C LYS A 130 -10.87 -14.64 8.79
N GLU A 131 -11.81 -15.36 9.38
CA GLU A 131 -11.51 -16.58 10.16
C GLU A 131 -10.89 -17.67 9.29
N ARG A 132 -11.43 -17.92 8.08
CA ARG A 132 -10.89 -18.88 7.12
C ARG A 132 -9.46 -18.53 6.72
N VAL A 133 -9.18 -17.26 6.46
CA VAL A 133 -7.84 -16.76 6.13
C VAL A 133 -6.87 -16.99 7.29
N CYS A 134 -7.22 -16.53 8.51
CA CYS A 134 -6.36 -16.71 9.68
C CYS A 134 -6.07 -18.20 9.96
N ASN A 135 -7.10 -19.06 9.92
CA ASN A 135 -6.94 -20.49 10.13
C ASN A 135 -6.06 -21.15 9.06
N ALA A 136 -6.14 -20.70 7.81
CA ALA A 136 -5.30 -21.19 6.72
C ALA A 136 -3.86 -20.70 6.87
N ALA A 137 -3.66 -19.42 7.23
CA ALA A 137 -2.34 -18.84 7.48
C ALA A 137 -1.60 -19.53 8.64
N ILE A 138 -2.29 -19.85 9.74
CA ILE A 138 -1.76 -20.63 10.86
C ILE A 138 -1.33 -22.01 10.39
N LYS A 139 -2.14 -22.71 9.59
CA LYS A 139 -1.78 -24.03 9.04
C LYS A 139 -0.57 -23.98 8.12
N LEU A 140 -0.38 -22.85 7.42
CA LEU A 140 0.81 -22.59 6.60
C LEU A 140 2.00 -22.05 7.42
N ASN A 141 1.88 -21.94 8.75
CA ASN A 141 2.89 -21.37 9.65
C ASN A 141 3.34 -19.96 9.25
N LEU A 142 2.47 -19.15 8.65
CA LEU A 142 2.82 -17.79 8.21
C LEU A 142 3.12 -16.87 9.40
N GLU A 143 2.50 -17.09 10.57
CA GLU A 143 2.73 -16.28 11.78
C GLU A 143 4.20 -16.23 12.24
N TYR A 144 5.03 -17.22 11.88
CA TYR A 144 6.45 -17.25 12.20
C TYR A 144 7.36 -16.70 11.09
N ASN A 145 6.88 -16.63 9.85
CA ASN A 145 7.66 -16.21 8.69
C ASN A 145 7.52 -14.71 8.35
N ILE A 146 6.57 -13.99 8.96
CA ILE A 146 6.39 -12.54 8.74
C ILE A 146 7.38 -11.71 9.60
N LYS A 147 8.56 -12.26 9.90
CA LYS A 147 9.71 -11.50 10.39
C LYS A 147 10.69 -11.13 9.29
N ASP A 148 10.52 -11.69 8.09
CA ASP A 148 11.14 -11.08 6.92
C ASP A 148 10.24 -9.89 6.56
N GLU A 149 10.67 -8.70 7.00
CA GLU A 149 10.27 -7.44 6.39
C GLU A 149 10.20 -7.70 4.89
N CYS A 150 9.02 -7.56 4.29
CA CYS A 150 8.92 -7.50 2.84
C CYS A 150 10.00 -6.50 2.42
N ASP A 151 11.00 -6.96 1.67
CA ASP A 151 12.14 -6.14 1.28
C ASP A 151 11.65 -5.14 0.24
N ILE A 152 10.89 -4.15 0.73
CA ILE A 152 10.33 -3.07 -0.04
C ILE A 152 11.55 -2.32 -0.57
N PRO A 153 11.73 -2.22 -1.89
CA PRO A 153 12.87 -1.52 -2.46
C PRO A 153 12.97 -0.11 -1.88
N ASP A 154 14.17 0.34 -1.52
CA ASP A 154 14.35 1.64 -0.84
C ASP A 154 13.77 2.81 -1.63
N ILE A 155 13.76 2.72 -2.96
CA ILE A 155 13.12 3.71 -3.83
C ILE A 155 11.63 3.87 -3.52
N VAL A 156 10.92 2.78 -3.22
CA VAL A 156 9.50 2.81 -2.84
C VAL A 156 9.36 3.48 -1.48
N LYS A 157 10.22 3.16 -0.50
CA LYS A 157 10.22 3.81 0.83
C LYS A 157 10.45 5.32 0.71
N TRP A 158 11.37 5.76 -0.14
CA TRP A 158 11.64 7.17 -0.38
C TRP A 158 10.45 7.88 -1.03
N ARG A 159 9.81 7.26 -2.03
CA ARG A 159 8.58 7.81 -2.65
C ARG A 159 7.47 8.01 -1.62
N PHE A 160 7.22 7.01 -0.77
CA PHE A 160 6.22 7.12 0.30
C PHE A 160 6.54 8.24 1.28
N THR A 161 7.80 8.39 1.68
CA THR A 161 8.19 9.49 2.58
C THR A 161 7.87 10.87 2.00
N ILE A 162 8.14 11.06 0.69
CA ILE A 162 7.88 12.33 0.01
C ILE A 162 6.37 12.55 -0.12
N PHE A 163 5.62 11.49 -0.45
CA PHE A 163 4.16 11.52 -0.51
C PHE A 163 3.54 11.91 0.84
N GLU A 164 4.03 11.34 1.93
CA GLU A 164 3.61 11.64 3.31
C GLU A 164 4.13 12.98 3.84
N ALA A 165 4.93 13.74 3.09
CA ALA A 165 5.35 15.08 3.51
C ALA A 165 4.23 16.11 3.36
N ALA A 166 3.26 15.85 2.48
CA ALA A 166 2.10 16.69 2.28
C ALA A 166 0.86 15.82 1.95
N PRO A 167 0.24 15.19 2.95
CA PRO A 167 -0.82 14.20 2.74
C PRO A 167 -2.06 14.77 2.05
N ASN A 168 -2.31 16.08 2.18
CA ASN A 168 -3.44 16.74 1.53
C ASN A 168 -3.14 17.20 0.08
N LEU A 169 -1.89 17.07 -0.39
CA LEU A 169 -1.51 17.45 -1.75
C LEU A 169 -1.30 16.22 -2.62
N TYR A 170 -1.76 16.28 -3.86
CA TYR A 170 -1.45 15.27 -4.86
C TYR A 170 0.03 15.42 -5.27
N CYS A 171 0.92 14.63 -4.68
CA CYS A 171 2.38 14.76 -4.86
C CYS A 171 2.99 13.82 -5.91
N ALA A 172 2.18 13.01 -6.61
CA ALA A 172 2.70 11.97 -7.50
C ALA A 172 3.54 12.55 -8.66
N HIS A 173 3.07 13.63 -9.29
CA HIS A 173 3.80 14.29 -10.37
C HIS A 173 5.06 15.01 -9.88
N ILE A 174 5.08 15.51 -8.65
CA ILE A 174 6.28 16.09 -8.02
C ILE A 174 7.36 15.01 -7.89
N ILE A 175 6.99 13.82 -7.39
CA ILE A 175 7.90 12.69 -7.24
C ILE A 175 8.47 12.28 -8.62
N GLU A 176 7.61 12.13 -9.63
CA GLU A 176 8.04 11.80 -10.99
C GLU A 176 8.94 12.86 -11.61
N TYR A 177 8.72 14.14 -11.26
CA TYR A 177 9.58 15.22 -11.71
C TYR A 177 10.96 15.13 -11.03
N ILE A 178 11.01 14.90 -9.71
CA ILE A 178 12.26 14.73 -8.95
C ILE A 178 13.10 13.57 -9.51
N GLU A 179 12.47 12.46 -9.87
CA GLU A 179 13.15 11.29 -10.47
C GLU A 179 13.88 11.60 -11.78
N LYS A 180 13.43 12.62 -12.52
CA LYS A 180 14.06 13.07 -13.78
C LYS A 180 15.20 14.06 -13.55
N LEU A 181 15.36 14.56 -12.33
CA LEU A 181 16.41 15.50 -11.96
C LEU A 181 17.66 14.75 -11.49
N ASN A 182 18.79 15.46 -11.45
CA ASN A 182 19.90 15.05 -10.59
C ASN A 182 19.69 15.63 -9.17
N SER A 183 20.36 15.05 -8.18
CA SER A 183 20.18 15.43 -6.77
C SER A 183 20.47 16.92 -6.49
N VAL A 184 21.40 17.54 -7.21
CA VAL A 184 21.70 18.98 -7.08
C VAL A 184 20.50 19.82 -7.51
N LYS A 185 19.90 19.52 -8.66
CA LYS A 185 18.70 20.20 -9.15
C LYS A 185 17.49 19.95 -8.26
N ALA A 186 17.36 18.74 -7.72
CA ALA A 186 16.31 18.42 -6.75
C ALA A 186 16.45 19.27 -5.48
N ILE A 187 17.65 19.39 -4.90
CA ILE A 187 17.89 20.28 -3.76
C ILE A 187 17.55 21.73 -4.11
N ALA A 188 18.02 22.23 -5.26
CA ALA A 188 17.76 23.62 -5.67
C ALA A 188 16.26 23.93 -5.83
N LEU A 189 15.47 22.96 -6.28
CA LEU A 189 14.01 23.07 -6.35
C LEU A 189 13.40 23.29 -4.95
N PHE A 190 13.82 22.48 -3.97
CA PHE A 190 13.35 22.61 -2.59
C PHE A 190 13.90 23.85 -1.89
N GLU A 191 15.11 24.29 -2.23
CA GLU A 191 15.70 25.54 -1.73
C GLU A 191 14.87 26.74 -2.18
N LEU A 192 14.51 26.79 -3.46
CA LEU A 192 13.67 27.84 -4.02
C LEU A 192 12.27 27.84 -3.39
N ALA A 193 11.68 26.65 -3.19
CA ALA A 193 10.38 26.52 -2.53
C ALA A 193 10.43 27.03 -1.09
N LEU A 194 11.42 26.60 -0.30
CA LEU A 194 11.61 27.07 1.08
C LEU A 194 11.85 28.58 1.14
N TYR A 195 12.65 29.12 0.21
CA TYR A 195 12.87 30.57 0.11
C TYR A 195 11.56 31.32 -0.13
N ASN A 196 10.70 30.84 -1.04
CA ASN A 196 9.39 31.44 -1.28
C ASN A 196 8.47 31.38 -0.05
N VAL A 197 8.52 30.29 0.73
CA VAL A 197 7.82 30.21 2.02
C VAL A 197 8.33 31.27 3.00
N ILE A 198 9.64 31.43 3.13
CA ILE A 198 10.24 32.47 3.99
C ILE A 198 9.78 33.86 3.56
N VAL A 199 9.79 34.16 2.25
CA VAL A 199 9.36 35.45 1.71
C VAL A 199 7.87 35.69 1.98
N ALA A 200 7.02 34.70 1.70
CA ALA A 200 5.58 34.80 1.93
C ALA A 200 5.24 35.03 3.41
N TYR A 201 5.92 34.31 4.31
CA TYR A 201 5.72 34.48 5.74
C TYR A 201 6.24 35.83 6.24
N ARG A 202 7.41 36.29 5.77
CA ARG A 202 7.89 37.66 6.10
C ARG A 202 6.92 38.73 5.62
N HIS A 203 6.30 38.55 4.47
CA HIS A 203 5.31 39.46 3.95
C HIS A 203 4.03 39.46 4.80
N SER A 204 3.54 38.30 5.26
CA SER A 204 2.36 38.25 6.15
C SER A 204 2.60 38.98 7.47
N LEU A 205 3.82 38.91 8.02
CA LEU A 205 4.20 39.64 9.23
C LEU A 205 4.19 41.17 9.10
N LEU A 206 4.16 41.72 7.89
CA LEU A 206 3.99 43.18 7.69
C LEU A 206 2.55 43.63 8.01
N HIS A 207 1.60 42.70 8.02
CA HIS A 207 0.18 42.97 8.19
C HIS A 207 -0.38 42.46 9.53
N GLU A 208 0.45 41.78 10.33
CA GLU A 208 0.09 41.18 11.62
C GLU A 208 0.95 41.75 12.76
N SER A 209 0.50 41.60 14.01
CA SER A 209 1.29 41.98 15.18
C SER A 209 2.49 41.03 15.33
N LEU A 210 3.71 41.58 15.27
CA LEU A 210 4.94 40.82 15.42
C LEU A 210 5.02 40.17 16.81
N THR A 211 5.09 38.83 16.85
CA THR A 211 5.29 38.07 18.09
C THR A 211 6.67 37.44 18.14
N GLU A 212 7.16 37.10 19.34
CA GLU A 212 8.41 36.36 19.51
C GLU A 212 8.37 35.01 18.78
N GLN A 213 7.22 34.32 18.84
CA GLN A 213 7.02 33.04 18.14
C GLN A 213 7.19 33.19 16.62
N SER A 214 6.63 34.25 16.03
CA SER A 214 6.79 34.53 14.60
C SER A 214 8.25 34.76 14.21
N LEU A 215 9.03 35.44 15.06
CA LEU A 215 10.46 35.68 14.82
C LEU A 215 11.28 34.41 14.94
N THR A 216 11.04 33.61 15.99
CA THR A 216 11.68 32.30 16.16
C THR A 216 11.39 31.40 14.96
N PHE A 217 10.15 31.42 14.47
CA PHE A 217 9.75 30.61 13.33
C PHE A 217 10.46 31.01 12.03
N VAL A 218 10.53 32.31 11.70
CA VAL A 218 11.32 32.80 10.54
C VAL A 218 12.80 32.47 10.69
N HIS A 219 13.33 32.53 11.92
CA HIS A 219 14.70 32.13 12.20
C HIS A 219 14.92 30.64 11.90
N THR A 220 14.03 29.76 12.36
CA THR A 220 14.09 28.31 12.06
C THR A 220 14.08 28.05 10.56
N LEU A 221 13.16 28.67 9.80
CA LEU A 221 13.14 28.51 8.33
C LEU A 221 14.43 29.01 7.68
N SER A 222 14.98 30.12 8.15
CA SER A 222 16.26 30.66 7.63
C SER A 222 17.44 29.74 7.95
N GLN A 223 17.46 29.12 9.14
CA GLN A 223 18.47 28.13 9.51
C GLN A 223 18.37 26.89 8.62
N LEU A 224 17.16 26.40 8.36
CA LEU A 224 16.95 25.28 7.44
C LEU A 224 17.44 25.59 6.04
N HIS A 225 17.10 26.77 5.51
CA HIS A 225 17.56 27.23 4.20
C HIS A 225 19.09 27.27 4.12
N ASN A 226 19.76 27.82 5.13
CA ASN A 226 21.23 27.80 5.19
C ASN A 226 21.78 26.37 5.32
N GLY A 227 21.09 25.50 6.06
CA GLY A 227 21.45 24.09 6.25
C GLY A 227 21.41 23.28 4.95
N MET A 228 20.60 23.68 3.96
CA MET A 228 20.52 23.00 2.66
C MET A 228 21.86 22.99 1.92
N GLN A 229 22.69 24.02 2.12
CA GLN A 229 24.03 24.11 1.52
C GLN A 229 24.98 23.00 1.99
N TYR A 230 24.66 22.37 3.13
CA TYR A 230 25.46 21.31 3.74
C TYR A 230 24.76 19.94 3.69
N THR A 231 23.64 19.83 2.96
CA THR A 231 22.95 18.55 2.79
C THR A 231 23.83 17.59 2.00
N GLN A 232 24.00 16.37 2.54
CA GLN A 232 24.71 15.31 1.85
C GLN A 232 23.96 14.93 0.56
N ILE A 233 24.65 15.05 -0.57
CA ILE A 233 24.06 14.79 -1.88
C ILE A 233 24.24 13.32 -2.22
N GLU A 234 23.13 12.59 -2.27
CA GLU A 234 23.12 11.18 -2.65
C GLU A 234 23.08 11.03 -4.18
N THR A 235 23.42 9.86 -4.69
CA THR A 235 23.36 9.58 -6.14
C THR A 235 21.93 9.60 -6.67
N ASN A 236 20.97 9.16 -5.85
CA ASN A 236 19.55 9.18 -6.18
C ASN A 236 18.89 10.46 -5.64
N PRO A 237 18.17 11.24 -6.47
CA PRO A 237 17.52 12.47 -6.05
C PRO A 237 16.41 12.21 -5.01
N LEU A 238 15.66 11.11 -5.12
CA LEU A 238 14.64 10.76 -4.13
C LEU A 238 15.24 10.45 -2.77
N HIS A 239 16.40 9.77 -2.71
CA HIS A 239 17.09 9.51 -1.45
C HIS A 239 17.53 10.83 -0.79
N THR A 240 18.08 11.75 -1.59
CA THR A 240 18.49 13.08 -1.13
C THR A 240 17.30 13.85 -0.54
N ILE A 241 16.18 13.91 -1.28
CA ILE A 241 14.98 14.61 -0.82
C ILE A 241 14.31 13.91 0.36
N HIS A 242 14.31 12.57 0.41
CA HIS A 242 13.85 11.80 1.56
C HIS A 242 14.58 12.23 2.83
N ASN A 243 15.91 12.26 2.82
CA ASN A 243 16.71 12.67 3.98
C ASN A 243 16.45 14.13 4.38
N LEU A 244 16.33 15.03 3.40
CA LEU A 244 16.00 16.44 3.63
C LEU A 244 14.65 16.60 4.32
N LEU A 245 13.60 15.94 3.82
CA LEU A 245 12.25 16.04 4.36
C LEU A 245 12.14 15.39 5.74
N GLN A 246 12.84 14.28 5.99
CA GLN A 246 12.91 13.67 7.33
C GLN A 246 13.53 14.64 8.34
N MET A 247 14.61 15.33 7.98
CA MET A 247 15.21 16.36 8.83
C MET A 247 14.23 17.51 9.11
N TRP A 248 13.49 17.96 8.09
CA TRP A 248 12.52 19.05 8.26
C TRP A 248 11.32 18.66 9.11
N LYS A 249 10.81 17.43 8.98
CA LYS A 249 9.71 16.91 9.80
C LYS A 249 10.00 16.94 11.31
N VAL A 250 11.27 16.96 11.72
CA VAL A 250 11.66 17.08 13.14
C VAL A 250 11.40 18.48 13.69
N VAL A 251 11.44 19.52 12.84
CA VAL A 251 11.42 20.92 13.28
C VAL A 251 10.25 21.74 12.72
N LEU A 252 9.63 21.30 11.62
CA LEU A 252 8.48 21.95 10.99
C LEU A 252 7.20 21.18 11.28
N ASN A 253 6.09 21.90 11.43
CA ASN A 253 4.77 21.28 11.48
C ASN A 253 4.25 20.95 10.08
N GLU A 254 3.19 20.13 10.02
CA GLU A 254 2.60 19.62 8.78
C GLU A 254 2.15 20.73 7.82
N ASN A 255 1.49 21.78 8.33
CA ASN A 255 1.00 22.90 7.49
C ASN A 255 2.13 23.59 6.72
N ILE A 256 3.31 23.70 7.33
CA ILE A 256 4.46 24.34 6.70
C ILE A 256 5.12 23.41 5.70
N MET A 257 5.18 22.10 6.01
CA MET A 257 5.64 21.09 5.05
C MET A 257 4.74 21.10 3.79
N GLU A 258 3.43 21.14 3.98
CA GLU A 258 2.45 21.27 2.89
C GLU A 258 2.67 22.55 2.08
N LEU A 259 2.85 23.68 2.74
CA LEU A 259 3.11 24.94 2.04
C LEU A 259 4.40 24.90 1.22
N ILE A 260 5.47 24.27 1.72
CA ILE A 260 6.70 24.08 0.95
C ILE A 260 6.43 23.21 -0.29
N MET A 261 5.71 22.10 -0.12
CA MET A 261 5.34 21.20 -1.23
C MET A 261 4.44 21.89 -2.26
N ASP A 262 3.52 22.76 -1.83
CA ASP A 262 2.70 23.59 -2.71
C ASP A 262 3.56 24.58 -3.53
N TYR A 263 4.61 25.17 -2.95
CA TYR A 263 5.56 25.97 -3.74
C TYR A 263 6.40 25.13 -4.69
N VAL A 264 6.80 23.91 -4.32
CA VAL A 264 7.47 22.98 -5.23
C VAL A 264 6.57 22.72 -6.44
N ASP A 265 5.29 22.41 -6.21
CA ASP A 265 4.30 22.20 -7.27
C ASP A 265 4.17 23.43 -8.21
N LYS A 266 4.03 24.62 -7.62
CA LYS A 266 3.96 25.89 -8.37
C LYS A 266 5.20 26.13 -9.22
N ILE A 267 6.39 25.77 -8.74
CA ILE A 267 7.65 25.93 -9.49
C ILE A 267 7.71 24.94 -10.66
N ILE A 268 7.24 23.70 -10.48
CA ILE A 268 7.22 22.68 -11.53
C ILE A 268 6.19 23.01 -12.63
N SER A 269 5.09 23.65 -12.24
CA SER A 269 3.96 23.95 -13.13
C SER A 269 4.14 25.21 -13.99
N GLN A 270 5.22 25.99 -13.81
CA GLN A 270 5.56 27.20 -14.58
C GLN A 270 6.40 26.88 -15.81
#